data_AF-A0A162F6M2-F1
#
_entry.id   AF-A0A162F6M2-F1
#
_cell.length_a   1.000
_cell.length_b   1.000
_cell.length_c   1.000
_cell.angle_alpha   90.00
_cell.angle_beta   90.00
_cell.angle_gamma   90.00
#
_symmetry.space_group_name_H-M   'P 1'
#
loop_
_entity.id
_entity.type
_entity.pdbx_description
1 polymer ?
#
loop_
_entity_poly.entity_id
_entity_poly.type
_entity_poly.pdbx_seq_one_letter_code
_entity_poly.pdbx_strand_id
1 'polypeptide(L)'
;MIEEAKSYQGVRDFAFFVVNFNYSKAEYNQLTELEKAFIYKAYEDKVVNESTFARNAHLNAIVNSKRKKNKKFIDLFKKSRKKVDKEFNQNAESIIKQTEENEGKSWVDKIYSMSGQKRPTKKGGR
;
A
#
# COMPACT_ATOMS: atom_id res chain seq x y z
N MET A 1 -34.13 6.12 28.32
CA MET A 1 -33.41 6.12 27.03
C MET A 1 -32.15 5.24 27.00
N ILE A 2 -31.19 5.34 27.92
CA ILE A 2 -29.98 4.47 27.90
C ILE A 2 -30.31 3.01 28.29
N GLU A 3 -31.25 2.80 29.21
CA GLU A 3 -31.60 1.48 29.75
C GLU A 3 -32.41 0.63 28.76
N GLU A 4 -33.35 1.24 28.05
CA GLU A 4 -34.09 0.61 26.94
C GLU A 4 -33.18 0.27 25.76
N ALA A 5 -32.15 1.09 25.48
CA ALA A 5 -31.20 0.82 24.40
C ALA A 5 -30.38 -0.46 24.66
N LYS A 6 -30.06 -0.78 25.92
CA LYS A 6 -29.41 -2.05 26.30
C LYS A 6 -30.36 -3.25 26.14
N SER A 7 -31.67 -3.05 26.39
CA SER A 7 -32.68 -4.11 26.26
C SER A 7 -32.78 -4.69 24.85
N TYR A 8 -32.48 -3.88 23.81
CA TYR A 8 -32.55 -4.32 22.41
C TYR A 8 -31.21 -4.72 21.78
N GLN A 9 -30.12 -4.76 22.54
CA GLN A 9 -28.79 -4.98 21.99
C GLN A 9 -28.69 -6.29 21.21
N GLY A 10 -29.14 -7.41 21.77
CA GLY A 10 -29.11 -8.71 21.09
C GLY A 10 -29.96 -8.78 19.82
N VAL A 11 -31.07 -8.03 19.75
CA VAL A 11 -31.93 -7.96 18.56
C VAL A 11 -31.24 -7.15 17.45
N ARG A 12 -30.59 -6.05 17.82
CA ARG A 12 -29.80 -5.23 16.88
C ARG A 12 -28.61 -6.00 16.33
N ASP A 13 -27.90 -6.72 17.19
CA ASP A 13 -26.79 -7.56 16.79
C ASP A 13 -27.26 -8.63 15.81
N PHE A 14 -28.29 -9.39 16.16
CA PHE A 14 -28.85 -10.40 15.24
C PHE A 14 -29.26 -9.79 13.88
N ALA A 15 -29.93 -8.64 13.87
CA ALA A 15 -30.32 -7.97 12.64
C ALA A 15 -29.10 -7.60 11.76
N PHE A 16 -28.00 -7.16 12.36
CA PHE A 16 -26.76 -6.90 11.63
C PHE A 16 -26.24 -8.16 10.94
N PHE A 17 -26.22 -9.31 11.63
CA PHE A 17 -25.74 -10.57 11.05
C PHE A 17 -26.64 -11.10 9.94
N VAL A 18 -27.97 -10.99 10.10
CA VAL A 18 -28.94 -11.36 9.07
C VAL A 18 -28.74 -10.51 7.81
N VAL A 19 -28.67 -9.20 7.95
CA VAL A 19 -28.62 -8.28 6.80
C VAL A 19 -27.30 -8.39 6.04
N ASN A 20 -26.17 -8.52 6.75
CA ASN A 20 -24.85 -8.47 6.11
C ASN A 20 -24.30 -9.84 5.72
N PHE A 21 -24.70 -10.91 6.41
CA PHE A 21 -24.16 -12.26 6.21
C PHE A 21 -25.23 -13.33 5.96
N ASN A 22 -26.51 -12.97 5.99
CA ASN A 22 -27.64 -13.88 5.75
C ASN A 22 -27.71 -15.06 6.73
N TYR A 23 -27.27 -14.83 7.98
CA TYR A 23 -27.31 -15.84 9.03
C TYR A 23 -28.73 -16.07 9.52
N SER A 24 -29.08 -17.33 9.77
CA SER A 24 -30.26 -17.71 10.53
C SER A 24 -30.07 -17.42 12.03
N LYS A 25 -31.18 -17.40 12.78
CA LYS A 25 -31.13 -17.23 14.25
C LYS A 25 -30.34 -18.34 14.94
N ALA A 26 -30.39 -19.56 14.41
CA ALA A 26 -29.64 -20.69 14.95
C ALA A 26 -28.12 -20.50 14.78
N GLU A 27 -27.68 -20.11 13.59
CA GLU A 27 -26.25 -19.86 13.30
C GLU A 27 -25.71 -18.70 14.15
N TYR A 28 -26.47 -17.61 14.29
CA TYR A 28 -26.07 -16.50 15.15
C TYR A 28 -25.88 -16.93 16.63
N ASN A 29 -26.78 -17.77 17.13
CA ASN A 29 -26.72 -18.26 18.52
C ASN A 29 -25.59 -19.25 18.77
N GLN A 30 -25.03 -19.86 17.71
CA GLN A 30 -23.86 -20.75 17.83
C GLN A 30 -22.55 -19.97 18.02
N LEU A 31 -22.52 -18.69 17.64
CA LEU A 31 -21.33 -17.85 17.79
C LEU A 31 -21.10 -17.46 19.24
N THR A 32 -19.85 -17.59 19.66
CA THR A 32 -19.36 -16.97 20.89
C THR A 32 -19.25 -15.46 20.75
N GLU A 33 -19.27 -14.73 21.87
CA GLU A 33 -19.10 -13.27 21.86
C GLU A 33 -17.76 -12.83 21.25
N LEU A 34 -16.72 -13.64 21.40
CA LEU A 34 -15.41 -13.38 20.81
C LEU A 34 -15.45 -13.48 19.28
N GLU A 35 -16.11 -14.51 18.74
CA GLU A 35 -16.29 -14.67 17.29
C GLU A 35 -17.13 -13.55 16.70
N LYS A 36 -18.22 -13.15 17.37
CA LYS A 36 -19.01 -11.99 16.97
C LYS A 36 -18.15 -10.73 16.90
N ALA A 37 -17.32 -10.48 17.91
CA ALA A 37 -16.40 -9.33 17.94
C ALA A 37 -15.40 -9.36 16.78
N PHE A 38 -14.83 -10.52 16.44
CA PHE A 38 -13.95 -10.65 15.27
C PHE A 38 -14.68 -10.41 13.95
N ILE A 39 -15.92 -10.88 13.80
CA ILE A 39 -16.73 -10.65 12.60
C ILE A 39 -17.05 -9.16 12.46
N TYR A 40 -17.45 -8.50 13.55
CA TYR A 40 -17.66 -7.05 13.55
C TYR A 40 -16.40 -6.30 13.10
N LYS A 41 -15.25 -6.64 13.70
CA LYS A 41 -13.98 -6.00 13.36
C LYS A 41 -13.60 -6.21 11.90
N ALA A 42 -13.75 -7.44 11.39
CA ALA A 42 -13.47 -7.76 10.00
C ALA A 42 -14.41 -7.02 9.03
N TYR A 43 -15.68 -6.88 9.39
CA TYR A 43 -16.65 -6.10 8.61
C TYR A 43 -16.29 -4.61 8.57
N GLU A 44 -15.97 -4.02 9.72
CA GLU A 44 -15.51 -2.63 9.79
C GLU A 44 -14.29 -2.40 8.92
N ASP A 45 -13.27 -3.25 9.05
CA ASP A 45 -12.05 -3.17 8.25
C ASP A 45 -12.37 -3.31 6.75
N LYS A 46 -13.28 -4.21 6.37
CA LYS A 46 -13.75 -4.35 4.98
C LYS A 46 -14.40 -3.04 4.49
N VAL A 47 -15.37 -2.49 5.23
CA VAL A 47 -16.09 -1.26 4.83
C VAL A 47 -15.14 -0.06 4.71
N VAL A 48 -14.22 0.10 5.67
CA VAL A 48 -13.19 1.14 5.63
C VAL A 48 -12.27 0.95 4.42
N ASN A 49 -11.84 -0.28 4.14
CA ASN A 49 -10.97 -0.57 3.01
C ASN A 49 -11.67 -0.32 1.67
N GLU A 50 -12.92 -0.77 1.50
CA GLU A 50 -13.71 -0.58 0.28
C GLU A 50 -14.00 0.89 0.00
N SER A 51 -14.44 1.64 1.01
CA SER A 51 -14.68 3.08 0.89
C SER A 51 -13.40 3.86 0.58
N THR A 52 -12.30 3.50 1.23
CA THR A 52 -10.97 4.08 0.95
C THR A 52 -10.51 3.75 -0.46
N PHE A 53 -10.71 2.51 -0.90
CA PHE A 53 -10.35 2.07 -2.25
C PHE A 53 -11.19 2.81 -3.31
N ALA A 54 -12.49 2.93 -3.12
CA ALA A 54 -13.39 3.68 -4.01
C ALA A 54 -12.97 5.15 -4.12
N ARG A 55 -12.68 5.81 -2.99
CA ARG A 55 -12.15 7.18 -2.97
C ARG A 55 -10.85 7.29 -3.75
N ASN A 56 -9.90 6.38 -3.52
CA ASN A 56 -8.60 6.37 -4.20
C ASN A 56 -8.75 6.13 -5.70
N ALA A 57 -9.64 5.23 -6.11
CA ALA A 57 -9.96 4.95 -7.52
C ALA A 57 -10.51 6.19 -8.21
N HIS A 58 -11.46 6.88 -7.58
CA HIS A 58 -12.04 8.10 -8.12
C HIS A 58 -11.01 9.22 -8.28
N LEU A 59 -10.18 9.46 -7.26
CA LEU A 59 -9.12 10.46 -7.33
C LEU A 59 -8.08 10.11 -8.41
N ASN A 60 -7.69 8.83 -8.51
CA ASN A 60 -6.78 8.35 -9.55
C ASN A 60 -7.35 8.59 -10.95
N ALA A 61 -8.64 8.30 -11.16
CA ALA A 61 -9.32 8.53 -12.43
C ALA A 61 -9.33 10.02 -12.80
N ILE A 62 -9.67 10.92 -11.86
CA ILE A 62 -9.63 12.38 -12.08
C ILE A 62 -8.22 12.82 -12.48
N VAL A 63 -7.18 12.37 -11.77
CA VAL A 63 -5.80 12.76 -12.08
C VAL A 63 -5.37 12.23 -13.45
N ASN A 64 -5.72 10.99 -13.79
CA ASN A 64 -5.42 10.41 -15.10
C ASN A 64 -6.18 11.11 -16.24
N SER A 65 -7.41 11.59 -16.00
CA SER A 65 -8.17 12.37 -16.98
C SER A 65 -7.53 13.73 -17.29
N LYS A 66 -6.93 14.38 -16.28
CA LYS A 66 -6.24 15.68 -16.39
C LYS A 66 -4.75 15.53 -16.72
N ARG A 67 -4.30 14.33 -17.06
CA ARG A 67 -2.89 14.02 -17.31
C ARG A 67 -2.42 14.66 -18.62
N LYS A 68 -1.22 15.27 -18.60
CA LYS A 68 -0.59 15.84 -19.80
C LYS A 68 -0.36 14.79 -20.89
N LYS A 69 -0.49 15.19 -22.16
CA LYS A 69 -0.15 14.37 -23.34
C LYS A 69 1.28 13.83 -23.19
N ASN A 70 1.49 12.56 -23.55
CA ASN A 70 2.76 11.83 -23.45
C ASN A 70 3.28 11.51 -22.02
N LYS A 71 2.53 11.78 -20.95
CA LYS A 71 2.86 11.25 -19.61
C LYS A 71 2.34 9.82 -19.45
N LYS A 72 3.00 8.98 -18.65
CA LYS A 72 2.55 7.61 -18.38
C LYS A 72 1.27 7.60 -17.54
N PHE A 73 0.39 6.62 -17.78
CA PHE A 73 -0.78 6.37 -16.95
C PHE A 73 -0.36 6.06 -15.52
N ILE A 74 -1.11 6.57 -14.53
CA ILE A 74 -0.83 6.35 -13.11
C ILE A 74 -1.67 5.15 -12.66
N ASP A 75 -1.02 4.03 -12.39
CA ASP A 75 -1.71 2.82 -11.92
C ASP A 75 -2.37 3.04 -10.56
N LEU A 76 -3.57 2.50 -10.40
CA LEU A 76 -4.28 2.47 -9.12
C LEU A 76 -3.57 1.53 -8.13
N PHE A 77 -3.22 0.33 -8.59
CA PHE A 77 -2.51 -0.67 -7.80
C PHE A 77 -1.00 -0.51 -8.01
N LYS A 78 -0.34 0.12 -7.03
CA LYS A 78 1.11 0.28 -7.05
C LYS A 78 1.75 -1.01 -6.56
N LYS A 79 2.72 -1.52 -7.31
CA LYS A 79 3.58 -2.61 -6.82
C LYS A 79 4.28 -2.16 -5.55
N SER A 80 4.20 -2.97 -4.49
CA SER A 80 4.98 -2.73 -3.29
C SER A 80 6.46 -2.68 -3.66
N ARG A 81 7.16 -1.62 -3.25
CA ARG A 81 8.60 -1.52 -3.49
C ARG A 81 9.28 -2.57 -2.62
N LYS A 82 10.18 -3.35 -3.20
CA LYS A 82 11.06 -4.23 -2.39
C LYS A 82 11.75 -3.36 -1.35
N LYS A 83 11.70 -3.78 -0.09
CA LYS A 83 12.41 -3.10 1.00
C LYS A 83 13.87 -3.04 0.61
N VAL A 84 14.44 -1.85 0.62
CA VAL A 84 15.85 -1.65 0.30
C VAL A 84 16.69 -2.44 1.30
N ASP A 85 17.61 -3.25 0.80
CA ASP A 85 18.63 -3.89 1.62
C ASP A 85 19.64 -2.83 2.05
N LYS A 86 19.46 -2.34 3.28
CA LYS A 86 20.28 -1.26 3.83
C LYS A 86 21.73 -1.70 4.02
N GLU A 87 21.94 -2.95 4.39
CA GLU A 87 23.26 -3.49 4.67
C GLU A 87 24.04 -3.69 3.38
N PHE A 88 23.40 -4.26 2.35
CA PHE A 88 23.99 -4.33 1.02
C PHE A 88 24.39 -2.95 0.50
N ASN A 89 23.51 -1.95 0.63
CA ASN A 89 23.81 -0.60 0.16
C ASN A 89 24.96 0.05 0.93
N GLN A 90 25.01 -0.08 2.26
CA GLN A 90 26.08 0.47 3.08
C GLN A 90 27.43 -0.19 2.75
N ASN A 91 27.44 -1.50 2.54
CA ASN A 91 28.63 -2.23 2.13
C ASN A 91 29.07 -1.86 0.70
N ALA A 92 28.13 -1.72 -0.23
CA ALA A 92 28.44 -1.25 -1.58
C ALA A 92 29.02 0.17 -1.56
N GLU A 93 28.48 1.07 -0.75
CA GLU A 93 29.00 2.44 -0.58
C GLU A 93 30.40 2.46 0.01
N SER A 94 30.70 1.63 1.01
CA SER A 94 32.03 1.56 1.61
C SER A 94 33.07 1.01 0.63
N ILE A 95 32.74 -0.04 -0.11
CA ILE A 95 33.59 -0.61 -1.15
C ILE A 95 33.86 0.42 -2.24
N ILE A 96 32.83 1.11 -2.74
CA ILE A 96 32.99 2.15 -3.76
C ILE A 96 33.95 3.25 -3.27
N LYS A 97 33.80 3.72 -2.03
CA LYS A 97 34.71 4.74 -1.47
C LYS A 97 36.16 4.25 -1.40
N GLN A 98 36.38 3.02 -0.92
CA GLN A 98 37.72 2.43 -0.85
C GLN A 98 38.35 2.27 -2.25
N THR A 99 37.58 1.79 -3.22
CA THR A 99 38.03 1.69 -4.61
C THR A 99 38.36 3.06 -5.20
N GLU A 100 37.54 4.08 -4.92
CA GLU A 100 37.81 5.45 -5.38
C GLU A 100 39.05 6.06 -4.72
N GLU A 101 39.34 5.75 -3.45
CA GLU A 101 40.55 6.18 -2.75
C GLU A 101 41.81 5.51 -3.32
N ASN A 102 41.73 4.20 -3.60
CA ASN A 102 42.87 3.41 -4.05
C ASN A 102 43.17 3.56 -5.55
N GLU A 103 42.13 3.59 -6.39
CA GLU A 103 42.25 3.48 -7.86
C GLU A 103 41.75 4.72 -8.61
N GLY A 104 41.21 5.70 -7.87
CA GLY A 104 40.60 6.91 -8.42
C GLY A 104 39.26 6.64 -9.11
N LYS A 105 38.72 7.66 -9.78
CA LYS A 105 37.36 7.62 -10.40
C LYS A 105 37.37 7.19 -11.88
N SER A 106 38.52 6.80 -12.41
CA SER A 106 38.71 6.52 -13.84
C SER A 106 38.01 5.24 -14.31
N TRP A 107 37.76 4.29 -13.40
CA TRP A 107 37.05 3.05 -13.70
C TRP A 107 35.58 3.28 -14.10
N VAL A 108 34.95 4.34 -13.59
CA VAL A 108 33.59 4.73 -13.95
C VAL A 108 33.51 5.06 -15.44
N ASP A 109 34.47 5.83 -15.95
CA ASP A 109 34.52 6.20 -17.37
C ASP A 109 34.77 4.99 -18.29
N LYS A 110 35.56 4.01 -17.82
CA LYS A 110 35.76 2.73 -18.52
C LYS A 110 34.48 1.91 -18.61
N ILE A 111 33.64 1.88 -17.57
CA ILE A 111 32.36 1.16 -17.60
C ILE A 111 31.41 1.80 -18.62
N TYR A 112 31.33 3.13 -18.65
CA TYR A 112 30.51 3.84 -19.63
C TYR A 112 31.01 3.60 -21.07
N SER A 113 32.33 3.63 -21.31
CA SER A 113 32.87 3.36 -22.64
C SER A 113 32.64 1.92 -23.10
N MET A 114 32.81 0.93 -22.22
CA MET A 114 32.57 -0.48 -22.54
C MET A 114 31.08 -0.81 -22.75
N SER A 115 30.17 -0.15 -22.00
CA SER A 115 28.73 -0.34 -22.18
C SER A 115 28.15 0.40 -23.40
N GLY A 116 28.98 1.13 -24.15
CA GLY A 116 28.56 1.94 -25.30
C GLY A 116 27.67 3.14 -24.92
N GLN A 117 27.56 3.45 -23.63
CA GLN A 117 26.72 4.54 -23.12
C GLN A 117 27.57 5.76 -22.82
N LYS A 118 27.08 6.94 -23.21
CA LYS A 118 27.73 8.20 -22.81
C LYS A 118 27.44 8.47 -21.33
N ARG A 119 28.49 8.72 -20.55
CA ARG A 119 28.36 9.17 -19.16
C ARG A 119 27.43 10.39 -19.13
N PRO A 120 26.36 10.38 -18.32
CA PRO A 120 25.46 11.52 -18.24
C PRO A 120 26.24 12.72 -17.69
N THR A 121 26.46 13.72 -18.54
CA THR A 121 26.99 15.01 -18.10
C THR A 121 25.91 15.68 -17.26
N LYS A 122 26.27 16.26 -16.11
CA LYS A 122 25.33 17.09 -15.34
C LYS A 122 24.83 18.19 -16.29
N LYS A 123 23.61 18.08 -16.82
CA LYS A 123 22.90 19.25 -17.33
C LYS A 123 22.75 20.17 -16.14
N GLY A 124 23.31 21.38 -16.26
CA GLY A 124 23.36 22.39 -15.21
C GLY A 124 22.02 22.47 -14.47
N GLY A 125 22.12 22.47 -13.14
CA GLY A 125 20.97 22.66 -12.27
C GLY A 125 20.23 23.93 -12.67
N ARG A 126 18.93 23.79 -12.86
CA ARG A 126 17.97 24.87 -12.77
C ARG A 126 17.11 24.59 -11.55
#